data_AF-A0A7X7EZE6-F1
#
_entry.id   AF-A0A7X7EZE6-F1
#
_cell.length_a   1.000
_cell.length_b   1.000
_cell.length_c   1.000
_cell.angle_alpha   90.00
_cell.angle_beta   90.00
_cell.angle_gamma   90.00
#
_symmetry.space_group_name_H-M   'P 1'
#
loop_
_entity.id
_entity.type
_entity.pdbx_description
1 polymer ?
#
loop_
_entity_poly.entity_id
_entity_poly.type
_entity_poly.pdbx_seq_one_letter_code
_entity_poly.pdbx_strand_id
1 'polypeptide(L)'
;MSTRIAFFFTPLFLVFGTVVGPTAIGSTSAPEPPTAAEPPTATGRKPNIVFILADDLGYRELGCYGQKRIRTPRIDRLASQGVRLTQHYSGNAVCAPSRCVLMTGMHPGHAWIRNNRSAKPEGQEPIPAETVTLAKLLRDQGYATGAFGKWGLGATGNEGNPLHQGFDRFFGYLCQGHAHSYYPEYLWDNDRRIRLNNHPPVPGHASLPADADDADPREYDRFKGQDYAPDRINEQALAFIRANRDKPFFLYYPTIIPHVALHVPDEELQPYLELGWRDPPFTGRPRRGYTPHFTPRAAYAAMISRLDRNVGRVLDLLDELGLAENTIVVFTSDNGTTHLKQEVDYDFFASVGELRGLKGSLYEGGVRVPAIVRFPGRVAPGTTDDRVSGFEDWIPTLLDLTGASAATPDVIDGVSFAPTLLGRPQEPRPFLYREFSGYGGQQSIRVGDWKAIRTNMKRGNRTLELYNLADDPSERRDVADEYPEIVEKLESLMRREHVPSELFPLAPLDGG
;
A
#
# COMPACT_ATOMS: atom_id res chain seq x y z
N MET A 1 -3.41 -27.54 65.91
CA MET A 1 -3.41 -26.10 66.27
C MET A 1 -4.20 -25.39 65.18
N SER A 2 -5.53 -25.46 65.14
CA SER A 2 -6.56 -24.89 66.05
C SER A 2 -6.58 -23.36 65.97
N THR A 3 -7.53 -22.79 65.20
CA THR A 3 -8.70 -22.00 65.68
C THR A 3 -8.35 -20.53 66.01
N ARG A 4 -9.21 -19.51 65.90
CA ARG A 4 -10.65 -19.40 65.59
C ARG A 4 -10.97 -17.93 65.21
N ILE A 5 -12.03 -17.81 64.43
CA ILE A 5 -12.95 -16.68 64.25
C ILE A 5 -13.50 -16.15 65.60
N ALA A 6 -13.76 -14.84 65.73
CA ALA A 6 -14.96 -14.35 66.43
C ALA A 6 -15.29 -12.86 66.12
N PHE A 7 -16.47 -12.64 65.55
CA PHE A 7 -17.28 -11.42 65.71
C PHE A 7 -17.83 -11.37 67.15
N PHE A 8 -18.14 -10.17 67.69
CA PHE A 8 -19.50 -9.78 68.11
C PHE A 8 -19.60 -8.49 68.99
N PHE A 9 -20.72 -7.80 68.79
CA PHE A 9 -21.58 -7.02 69.71
C PHE A 9 -21.33 -5.52 70.05
N THR A 10 -22.31 -4.74 69.55
CA THR A 10 -22.98 -3.45 69.87
C THR A 10 -23.02 -3.00 71.36
N PRO A 11 -23.37 -1.72 71.74
CA PRO A 11 -24.73 -1.14 71.53
C PRO A 11 -24.93 0.42 71.43
N LEU A 12 -26.06 0.82 70.82
CA LEU A 12 -27.09 1.85 71.18
C LEU A 12 -26.67 3.31 71.48
N PHE A 13 -27.19 4.38 70.85
CA PHE A 13 -28.54 5.01 70.87
C PHE A 13 -28.48 6.21 69.85
N LEU A 14 -29.50 6.90 69.34
CA LEU A 14 -30.82 7.29 69.82
C LEU A 14 -31.69 7.75 68.61
N VAL A 15 -33.00 7.64 68.79
CA VAL A 15 -34.12 7.90 67.88
C VAL A 15 -34.36 9.40 67.64
N PHE A 16 -34.80 9.81 66.44
CA PHE A 16 -35.99 10.64 66.22
C PHE A 16 -36.47 10.49 64.77
N GLY A 17 -37.72 10.06 64.61
CA GLY A 17 -38.38 9.94 63.33
C GLY A 17 -39.22 11.17 62.97
N THR A 18 -39.43 11.35 61.67
CA THR A 18 -40.63 11.98 61.11
C THR A 18 -40.87 11.38 59.73
N VAL A 19 -42.07 10.81 59.54
CA VAL A 19 -42.58 10.28 58.28
C VAL A 19 -43.18 11.44 57.47
N VAL A 20 -42.77 11.62 56.22
CA VAL A 20 -43.49 12.42 55.20
C VAL A 20 -43.38 11.70 53.85
N GLY A 21 -44.46 11.74 53.05
CA GLY A 21 -44.82 10.79 51.98
C GLY A 21 -43.97 10.80 50.68
N PRO A 22 -44.34 9.97 49.70
CA PRO A 22 -43.54 9.72 48.51
C PRO A 22 -43.66 10.89 47.53
N THR A 23 -42.54 11.48 47.17
CA THR A 23 -42.43 12.44 46.07
C THR A 23 -41.72 11.78 44.90
N ALA A 24 -42.28 11.97 43.71
CA ALA A 24 -41.87 11.37 42.47
C ALA A 24 -40.39 11.68 42.15
N ILE A 25 -39.64 10.63 41.80
CA ILE A 25 -38.27 10.73 41.31
C ILE A 25 -38.36 11.20 39.85
N GLY A 26 -38.16 12.49 39.61
CA GLY A 26 -37.85 13.00 38.27
C GLY A 26 -36.42 12.59 37.92
N SER A 27 -36.25 11.86 36.81
CA SER A 27 -34.93 11.56 36.27
C SER A 27 -34.27 12.84 35.79
N THR A 28 -33.29 13.35 36.54
CA THR A 28 -32.35 14.34 36.01
C THR A 28 -31.36 13.61 35.13
N SER A 29 -31.48 13.75 33.81
CA SER A 29 -30.45 13.34 32.86
C SER A 29 -29.18 14.14 33.13
N ALA A 30 -28.06 13.44 33.27
CA ALA A 30 -26.74 14.08 33.30
C ALA A 30 -26.52 14.89 32.01
N PRO A 31 -25.82 16.03 32.06
CA PRO A 31 -25.51 16.80 30.86
C PRO A 31 -24.63 15.95 29.93
N GLU A 32 -25.01 15.88 28.65
CA GLU A 32 -24.20 15.27 27.60
C GLU A 32 -22.78 15.89 27.59
N PRO A 33 -21.73 15.08 27.38
CA PRO A 33 -20.40 15.63 27.17
C PRO A 33 -20.41 16.56 25.95
N PRO A 34 -19.61 17.64 25.95
CA PRO A 34 -19.58 18.57 24.83
C PRO A 34 -19.23 17.82 23.55
N THR A 35 -20.14 17.90 22.58
CA THR A 35 -19.89 17.46 21.21
C THR A 35 -18.61 18.14 20.75
N ALA A 36 -17.59 17.35 20.40
CA ALA A 36 -16.35 17.88 19.85
C ALA A 36 -16.71 18.78 18.66
N ALA A 37 -16.51 20.09 18.82
CA ALA A 37 -16.77 21.05 17.77
C ALA A 37 -15.96 20.66 16.54
N GLU A 38 -16.63 20.51 15.39
CA GLU A 38 -15.96 20.31 14.12
C GLU A 38 -14.97 21.47 13.91
N PRO A 39 -13.68 21.18 13.64
CA PRO A 39 -12.74 22.24 13.32
C PRO A 39 -13.22 22.94 12.04
N PRO A 40 -13.20 24.27 12.00
CA PRO A 40 -13.73 25.04 10.87
C PRO A 40 -13.12 24.52 9.56
N THR A 41 -13.98 24.12 8.62
CA THR A 41 -13.59 23.85 7.24
C THR A 41 -13.11 25.18 6.65
N ALA A 42 -11.79 25.38 6.60
CA ALA A 42 -11.21 26.69 6.32
C ALA A 42 -11.61 27.33 4.97
N THR A 43 -12.36 26.65 4.09
CA THR A 43 -12.80 27.23 2.81
C THR A 43 -14.16 26.74 2.26
N GLY A 44 -14.89 25.85 2.95
CA GLY A 44 -16.07 25.18 2.34
C GLY A 44 -15.75 24.35 1.08
N ARG A 45 -14.48 24.22 0.72
CA ARG A 45 -13.97 23.48 -0.45
C ARG A 45 -13.68 22.03 -0.05
N LYS A 46 -14.09 21.09 -0.90
CA LYS A 46 -13.69 19.67 -0.76
C LYS A 46 -12.15 19.56 -0.65
N PRO A 47 -11.62 18.65 0.19
CA PRO A 47 -10.18 18.47 0.32
C PRO A 47 -9.57 17.94 -0.98
N ASN A 48 -8.28 18.21 -1.22
CA ASN A 48 -7.56 17.50 -2.27
C ASN A 48 -7.17 16.10 -1.76
N ILE A 49 -6.91 15.18 -2.67
CA ILE A 49 -6.43 13.83 -2.36
C ILE A 49 -5.11 13.61 -3.11
N VAL A 50 -4.05 13.28 -2.39
CA VAL A 50 -2.76 12.85 -2.94
C VAL A 50 -2.49 11.43 -2.46
N PHE A 51 -2.51 10.48 -3.38
CA PHE A 51 -2.27 9.06 -3.11
C PHE A 51 -0.96 8.63 -3.75
N ILE A 52 0.08 8.47 -2.95
CA ILE A 52 1.42 8.06 -3.38
C ILE A 52 1.58 6.56 -3.15
N LEU A 53 1.90 5.83 -4.20
CA LEU A 53 2.03 4.38 -4.18
C LEU A 53 3.42 3.99 -4.68
N ALA A 54 4.28 3.52 -3.77
CA ALA A 54 5.58 2.92 -4.09
C ALA A 54 5.41 1.54 -4.75
N ASP A 55 6.46 1.07 -5.43
CA ASP A 55 6.48 -0.21 -6.16
C ASP A 55 7.58 -1.09 -5.58
N ASP A 56 7.22 -2.20 -4.94
CA ASP A 56 8.13 -3.10 -4.20
C ASP A 56 8.82 -2.49 -2.96
N LEU A 57 8.23 -1.51 -2.28
CA LEU A 57 8.77 -1.00 -1.02
C LEU A 57 8.37 -1.92 0.15
N GLY A 58 9.38 -2.49 0.81
CA GLY A 58 9.24 -3.36 1.97
C GLY A 58 8.71 -2.66 3.22
N TYR A 59 8.07 -3.44 4.10
CA TYR A 59 7.45 -2.96 5.34
C TYR A 59 8.39 -2.13 6.23
N ARG A 60 9.68 -2.43 6.26
CA ARG A 60 10.68 -1.79 7.13
C ARG A 60 11.75 -1.02 6.36
N GLU A 61 11.43 -0.53 5.17
CA GLU A 61 12.37 0.24 4.35
C GLU A 61 12.33 1.75 4.57
N LEU A 62 11.44 2.21 5.46
CA LEU A 62 11.34 3.60 5.89
C LEU A 62 11.85 3.79 7.32
N GLY A 63 12.46 4.94 7.62
CA GLY A 63 12.94 5.29 8.95
C GLY A 63 11.84 5.19 10.00
N CYS A 64 10.65 5.71 9.68
CA CYS A 64 9.47 5.62 10.53
C CYS A 64 8.91 4.19 10.72
N TYR A 65 9.38 3.20 9.93
CA TYR A 65 9.11 1.77 10.13
C TYR A 65 10.36 0.99 10.63
N GLY A 66 11.39 1.70 11.10
CA GLY A 66 12.55 1.15 11.77
C GLY A 66 13.77 0.88 10.88
N GLN A 67 13.77 1.38 9.64
CA GLN A 67 14.94 1.34 8.77
C GLN A 67 16.10 2.16 9.38
N LYS A 68 17.33 1.63 9.31
CA LYS A 68 18.51 2.27 9.90
C LYS A 68 19.58 2.66 8.88
N ARG A 69 19.54 2.08 7.68
CA ARG A 69 20.57 2.24 6.65
C ARG A 69 20.16 3.19 5.54
N ILE A 70 18.85 3.29 5.27
CA ILE A 70 18.28 4.13 4.21
C ILE A 70 17.70 5.39 4.83
N ARG A 71 17.95 6.55 4.23
CA ARG A 71 17.49 7.85 4.75
C ARG A 71 16.18 8.26 4.07
N THR A 72 15.12 8.43 4.87
CA THR A 72 13.79 8.86 4.39
C THR A 72 13.18 10.01 5.23
N PRO A 73 13.92 11.12 5.44
CA PRO A 73 13.48 12.18 6.36
C PRO A 73 12.16 12.87 5.95
N ARG A 74 11.82 12.94 4.66
CA ARG A 74 10.60 13.61 4.19
C ARG A 74 9.36 12.74 4.44
N ILE A 75 9.46 11.44 4.24
CA ILE A 75 8.41 10.46 4.55
C ILE A 75 8.31 10.27 6.08
N ASP A 76 9.43 10.33 6.81
CA ASP A 76 9.42 10.32 8.28
C ASP A 76 8.72 11.57 8.84
N ARG A 77 8.93 12.74 8.22
CA ARG A 77 8.18 13.96 8.54
C ARG A 77 6.69 13.79 8.23
N LEU A 78 6.31 13.19 7.09
CA LEU A 78 4.91 12.88 6.77
C LEU A 78 4.27 12.02 7.88
N ALA A 79 4.97 10.99 8.36
CA ALA A 79 4.52 10.16 9.49
C ALA A 79 4.36 10.97 10.79
N SER A 80 5.31 11.86 11.11
CA SER A 80 5.22 12.70 12.31
C SER A 80 4.06 13.71 12.28
N GLN A 81 3.53 14.00 11.09
CA GLN A 81 2.41 14.92 10.87
C GLN A 81 1.07 14.18 10.69
N GLY A 82 1.07 12.86 10.67
CA GLY A 82 -0.10 12.04 10.40
C GLY A 82 -0.21 10.84 11.32
N VAL A 83 -0.90 9.81 10.86
CA VAL A 83 -0.99 8.50 11.49
C VAL A 83 -0.24 7.46 10.65
N ARG A 84 0.51 6.59 11.32
CA ARG A 84 1.05 5.36 10.74
C ARG A 84 0.11 4.19 11.00
N LEU A 85 -0.31 3.50 9.94
CA LEU A 85 -1.05 2.25 10.04
C LEU A 85 -0.05 1.09 10.07
N THR A 86 -0.06 0.30 11.13
CA THR A 86 0.89 -0.81 11.30
C THR A 86 0.36 -2.13 10.79
N GLN A 87 -0.94 -2.25 10.52
CA GLN A 87 -1.59 -3.46 10.02
C GLN A 87 -2.33 -3.19 8.70
N HIS A 88 -1.66 -2.47 7.78
CA HIS A 88 -2.19 -2.18 6.46
C HIS A 88 -1.67 -3.16 5.40
N TYR A 89 -2.56 -3.61 4.54
CA TYR A 89 -2.30 -4.67 3.57
C TYR A 89 -2.53 -4.21 2.13
N SER A 90 -1.57 -4.51 1.27
CA SER A 90 -1.72 -4.33 -0.17
C SER A 90 -2.87 -5.17 -0.72
N GLY A 91 -3.34 -4.82 -1.91
CA GLY A 91 -4.44 -5.55 -2.55
C GLY A 91 -4.06 -6.97 -2.92
N ASN A 92 -2.79 -7.22 -3.26
CA ASN A 92 -2.26 -8.55 -3.54
C ASN A 92 -0.72 -8.55 -3.44
N ALA A 93 -0.09 -9.71 -3.65
CA ALA A 93 1.36 -9.89 -3.54
C ALA A 93 2.17 -9.43 -4.78
N VAL A 94 1.52 -8.85 -5.80
CA VAL A 94 2.14 -8.26 -7.00
C VAL A 94 1.31 -7.09 -7.56
N CYS A 95 1.95 -6.31 -8.44
CA CYS A 95 1.50 -5.00 -8.91
C CYS A 95 0.07 -4.93 -9.49
N ALA A 96 -0.24 -5.55 -10.64
CA ALA A 96 -1.55 -5.38 -11.31
C ALA A 96 -2.75 -5.74 -10.42
N PRO A 97 -2.81 -6.94 -9.80
CA PRO A 97 -3.94 -7.29 -8.94
C PRO A 97 -4.04 -6.37 -7.73
N SER A 98 -2.92 -5.95 -7.14
CA SER A 98 -2.96 -4.99 -6.03
C SER A 98 -3.55 -3.64 -6.46
N ARG A 99 -3.12 -3.11 -7.60
CA ARG A 99 -3.64 -1.86 -8.18
C ARG A 99 -5.09 -1.98 -8.60
N CYS A 100 -5.54 -3.15 -9.06
CA CYS A 100 -6.94 -3.43 -9.35
C CYS A 100 -7.78 -3.30 -8.09
N VAL A 101 -7.39 -3.97 -7.00
CA VAL A 101 -8.08 -3.91 -5.71
C VAL A 101 -8.17 -2.47 -5.20
N LEU A 102 -7.08 -1.69 -5.28
CA LEU A 102 -7.09 -0.27 -4.92
C LEU A 102 -8.09 0.55 -5.74
N MET A 103 -8.13 0.31 -7.05
CA MET A 103 -8.95 1.10 -7.97
C MET A 103 -10.42 0.69 -7.94
N THR A 104 -10.76 -0.54 -7.58
CA THR A 104 -12.14 -1.04 -7.63
C THR A 104 -12.77 -1.28 -6.27
N GLY A 105 -11.98 -1.34 -5.19
CA GLY A 105 -12.47 -1.70 -3.86
C GLY A 105 -12.91 -3.16 -3.73
N MET A 106 -12.60 -3.98 -4.72
CA MET A 106 -12.92 -5.41 -4.74
C MET A 106 -11.68 -6.19 -4.32
N HIS A 107 -11.80 -7.05 -3.32
CA HIS A 107 -10.70 -7.91 -2.91
C HIS A 107 -10.41 -8.98 -4.00
N PRO A 108 -9.26 -9.67 -3.96
CA PRO A 108 -8.87 -10.58 -5.04
C PRO A 108 -9.85 -11.72 -5.38
N GLY A 109 -10.77 -12.09 -4.48
CA GLY A 109 -11.83 -13.07 -4.75
C GLY A 109 -12.90 -12.60 -5.74
N HIS A 110 -13.06 -11.29 -5.91
CA HIS A 110 -14.06 -10.67 -6.77
C HIS A 110 -13.43 -9.74 -7.83
N ALA A 111 -12.20 -9.28 -7.62
CA ALA A 111 -11.49 -8.42 -8.56
C ALA A 111 -11.30 -9.09 -9.93
N TRP A 112 -11.37 -8.28 -10.98
CA TRP A 112 -11.19 -8.72 -12.36
C TRP A 112 -9.75 -9.16 -12.66
N ILE A 113 -8.77 -8.35 -12.22
CA ILE A 113 -7.35 -8.65 -12.40
C ILE A 113 -6.81 -9.34 -11.15
N ARG A 114 -6.42 -10.62 -11.28
CA ARG A 114 -5.92 -11.44 -10.15
C ARG A 114 -4.46 -11.90 -10.30
N ASN A 115 -3.81 -11.54 -11.40
CA ASN A 115 -2.37 -11.74 -11.60
C ASN A 115 -1.83 -10.74 -12.64
N ASN A 116 -0.51 -10.56 -12.69
CA ASN A 116 0.13 -9.84 -13.77
C ASN A 116 -0.03 -10.62 -15.08
N ARG A 117 -0.53 -9.95 -16.12
CA ARG A 117 -0.65 -10.49 -17.48
C ARG A 117 -0.44 -9.37 -18.48
N SER A 118 0.55 -9.54 -19.34
CA SER A 118 0.85 -8.55 -20.38
C SER A 118 -0.15 -8.66 -21.53
N ALA A 119 -0.51 -7.50 -22.10
CA ALA A 119 -1.33 -7.41 -23.30
C ALA A 119 -0.48 -6.98 -24.51
N LYS A 120 -0.91 -7.35 -25.71
CA LYS A 120 -0.28 -6.93 -26.98
C LYS A 120 -1.02 -5.72 -27.57
N PRO A 121 -0.33 -4.83 -28.32
CA PRO A 121 1.11 -4.83 -28.58
C PRO A 121 1.97 -4.35 -27.40
N GLU A 122 1.37 -3.64 -26.44
CA GLU A 122 1.99 -3.15 -25.22
C GLU A 122 0.90 -3.01 -24.16
N GLY A 123 1.23 -3.17 -22.87
CA GLY A 123 0.34 -2.88 -21.75
C GLY A 123 0.10 -4.08 -20.86
N GLN A 124 -0.95 -4.01 -20.04
CA GLN A 124 -1.43 -5.15 -19.25
C GLN A 124 -2.86 -5.49 -19.63
N GLU A 125 -3.31 -6.64 -19.17
CA GLU A 125 -4.71 -7.04 -19.24
C GLU A 125 -5.62 -5.89 -18.77
N PRO A 126 -6.56 -5.45 -19.62
CA PRO A 126 -7.42 -4.32 -19.29
C PRO A 126 -8.47 -4.71 -18.25
N ILE A 127 -8.77 -3.76 -17.36
CA ILE A 127 -10.04 -3.78 -16.64
C ILE A 127 -11.19 -3.40 -17.60
N PRO A 128 -12.39 -3.98 -17.47
CA PRO A 128 -13.53 -3.68 -18.34
C PRO A 128 -13.93 -2.20 -18.33
N ALA A 129 -14.56 -1.73 -19.40
CA ALA A 129 -14.96 -0.33 -19.57
C ALA A 129 -15.94 0.14 -18.46
N GLU A 130 -16.85 -0.75 -18.08
CA GLU A 130 -17.91 -0.59 -17.10
C GLU A 130 -17.42 -0.66 -15.65
N THR A 131 -16.15 -1.02 -15.42
CA THR A 131 -15.56 -1.07 -14.08
C THR A 131 -15.71 0.28 -13.39
N VAL A 132 -16.36 0.31 -12.23
CA VAL A 132 -16.39 1.50 -11.38
C VAL A 132 -15.03 1.63 -10.70
N THR A 133 -14.37 2.76 -10.89
CA THR A 133 -13.05 3.03 -10.31
C THR A 133 -13.10 4.19 -9.33
N LEU A 134 -12.16 4.22 -8.38
CA LEU A 134 -11.94 5.35 -7.48
C LEU A 134 -11.85 6.68 -8.24
N ALA A 135 -11.13 6.69 -9.37
CA ALA A 135 -10.99 7.89 -10.19
C ALA A 135 -12.31 8.32 -10.83
N LYS A 136 -13.13 7.38 -11.35
CA LYS A 136 -14.47 7.68 -11.87
C LYS A 136 -15.36 8.27 -10.77
N LEU A 137 -15.38 7.63 -9.61
CA LEU A 137 -16.16 8.08 -8.44
C LEU A 137 -15.77 9.51 -8.02
N LEU A 138 -14.48 9.79 -7.89
CA LEU A 138 -14.01 11.13 -7.50
C LEU A 138 -14.26 12.18 -8.60
N ARG A 139 -14.09 11.83 -9.88
CA ARG A 139 -14.41 12.72 -10.99
C ARG A 139 -15.89 13.09 -10.99
N ASP A 140 -16.78 12.13 -10.74
CA ASP A 140 -18.23 12.38 -10.64
C ASP A 140 -18.58 13.26 -9.43
N GLN A 141 -17.71 13.29 -8.41
CA GLN A 141 -17.77 14.24 -7.29
C GLN A 141 -17.13 15.61 -7.58
N GLY A 142 -16.71 15.87 -8.81
CA GLY A 142 -16.18 17.16 -9.27
C GLY A 142 -14.67 17.34 -9.08
N TYR A 143 -13.92 16.27 -8.82
CA TYR A 143 -12.46 16.34 -8.75
C TYR A 143 -11.84 16.37 -10.13
N ALA A 144 -10.78 17.17 -10.30
CA ALA A 144 -9.82 16.93 -11.36
C ALA A 144 -8.99 15.69 -11.03
N THR A 145 -8.82 14.75 -11.95
CA THR A 145 -8.15 13.47 -11.67
C THR A 145 -6.88 13.32 -12.52
N GLY A 146 -5.78 12.92 -11.88
CA GLY A 146 -4.50 12.73 -12.56
C GLY A 146 -3.74 11.52 -12.06
N ALA A 147 -3.18 10.73 -12.97
CA ALA A 147 -2.34 9.56 -12.69
C ALA A 147 -0.93 9.73 -13.27
N PHE A 148 0.10 9.57 -12.44
CA PHE A 148 1.49 9.84 -12.82
C PHE A 148 2.38 8.66 -12.45
N GLY A 149 2.86 7.88 -13.42
CA GLY A 149 3.72 6.72 -13.19
C GLY A 149 3.16 5.43 -13.77
N LYS A 150 3.22 4.32 -13.02
CA LYS A 150 2.87 2.97 -13.49
C LYS A 150 1.38 2.69 -13.32
N TRP A 151 0.69 2.43 -14.43
CA TRP A 151 -0.73 2.09 -14.43
C TRP A 151 -0.98 0.59 -14.21
N GLY A 152 -0.71 -0.24 -15.22
CA GLY A 152 -0.77 -1.69 -15.10
C GLY A 152 -2.17 -2.33 -15.14
N LEU A 153 -3.21 -1.60 -15.56
CA LEU A 153 -4.59 -2.10 -15.70
C LEU A 153 -5.16 -1.91 -17.12
N GLY A 154 -4.29 -1.87 -18.13
CA GLY A 154 -4.67 -1.69 -19.52
C GLY A 154 -3.54 -1.17 -20.39
N ALA A 155 -3.89 -0.73 -21.61
CA ALA A 155 -2.99 -0.22 -22.63
C ALA A 155 -3.58 1.00 -23.34
N THR A 156 -2.78 1.65 -24.18
CA THR A 156 -3.31 2.67 -25.10
C THR A 156 -4.20 1.99 -26.14
N GLY A 157 -5.38 2.54 -26.39
CA GLY A 157 -6.32 2.01 -27.38
C GLY A 157 -7.25 0.90 -26.90
N ASN A 158 -7.26 0.57 -25.60
CA ASN A 158 -8.29 -0.30 -25.02
C ASN A 158 -9.05 0.39 -23.86
N GLU A 159 -10.08 -0.29 -23.38
CA GLU A 159 -10.95 0.16 -22.31
C GLU A 159 -10.22 0.34 -20.97
N GLY A 160 -9.13 -0.39 -20.74
CA GLY A 160 -8.30 -0.27 -19.54
C GLY A 160 -7.38 0.96 -19.51
N ASN A 161 -7.37 1.80 -20.56
CA ASN A 161 -6.63 3.05 -20.57
C ASN A 161 -7.01 3.94 -19.36
N PRO A 162 -6.06 4.53 -18.61
CA PRO A 162 -6.38 5.38 -17.46
C PRO A 162 -7.34 6.53 -17.80
N LEU A 163 -7.28 7.07 -19.02
CA LEU A 163 -8.19 8.13 -19.48
C LEU A 163 -9.64 7.67 -19.62
N HIS A 164 -9.85 6.39 -19.91
CA HIS A 164 -11.18 5.77 -19.95
C HIS A 164 -11.63 5.29 -18.57
N GLN A 165 -10.69 5.22 -17.61
CA GLN A 165 -10.89 4.68 -16.27
C GLN A 165 -10.92 5.76 -15.18
N GLY A 166 -11.28 6.99 -15.55
CA GLY A 166 -11.60 8.06 -14.60
C GLY A 166 -10.59 9.18 -14.51
N PHE A 167 -9.41 9.06 -15.13
CA PHE A 167 -8.36 10.07 -15.07
C PHE A 167 -8.48 11.10 -16.20
N ASP A 168 -8.47 12.39 -15.88
CA ASP A 168 -8.41 13.47 -16.87
C ASP A 168 -7.01 13.62 -17.49
N ARG A 169 -5.98 13.19 -16.73
CA ARG A 169 -4.57 13.33 -17.08
C ARG A 169 -3.80 12.06 -16.75
N PHE A 170 -3.00 11.56 -17.68
CA PHE A 170 -2.07 10.45 -17.44
C PHE A 170 -0.67 10.73 -17.97
N PHE A 171 0.37 10.53 -17.15
CA PHE A 171 1.76 10.59 -17.61
C PHE A 171 2.60 9.46 -17.01
N GLY A 172 3.17 8.57 -17.82
CA GLY A 172 4.05 7.52 -17.33
C GLY A 172 4.03 6.23 -18.16
N TYR A 173 3.84 5.10 -17.49
CA TYR A 173 3.94 3.75 -18.04
C TYR A 173 2.60 3.03 -18.02
N LEU A 174 2.12 2.59 -19.19
CA LEU A 174 0.96 1.70 -19.28
C LEU A 174 1.38 0.23 -19.11
N CYS A 175 2.54 -0.13 -19.64
CA CYS A 175 3.10 -1.47 -19.57
C CYS A 175 4.06 -1.65 -18.39
N GLN A 176 3.84 -2.69 -17.59
CA GLN A 176 4.77 -3.05 -16.51
C GLN A 176 6.14 -3.48 -17.04
N GLY A 177 6.18 -4.22 -18.15
CA GLY A 177 7.43 -4.63 -18.79
C GLY A 177 8.28 -3.44 -19.26
N HIS A 178 7.61 -2.37 -19.75
CA HIS A 178 8.27 -1.11 -20.09
C HIS A 178 8.74 -0.35 -18.84
N ALA A 179 7.94 -0.39 -17.77
CA ALA A 179 8.27 0.19 -16.46
C ALA A 179 9.47 -0.46 -15.75
N HIS A 180 9.95 -1.62 -16.22
CA HIS A 180 11.18 -2.24 -15.70
C HIS A 180 12.45 -1.44 -16.03
N SER A 181 12.37 -0.42 -16.89
CA SER A 181 13.46 0.53 -17.12
C SER A 181 13.09 1.94 -16.71
N TYR A 182 14.00 2.56 -15.96
CA TYR A 182 13.94 3.97 -15.55
C TYR A 182 14.62 4.90 -16.57
N TYR A 183 15.27 4.33 -17.59
CA TYR A 183 15.83 5.05 -18.73
C TYR A 183 15.25 4.50 -20.04
N PRO A 184 13.91 4.45 -20.19
CA PRO A 184 13.26 3.90 -21.37
C PRO A 184 13.41 4.83 -22.57
N GLU A 185 13.01 4.36 -23.76
CA GLU A 185 12.98 5.18 -24.97
C GLU A 185 11.88 6.25 -24.94
N TYR A 186 10.75 5.99 -24.27
CA TYR A 186 9.61 6.90 -24.25
C TYR A 186 8.78 6.75 -22.97
N LEU A 187 7.96 7.76 -22.71
CA LEU A 187 6.83 7.69 -21.78
C LEU A 187 5.53 7.99 -22.52
N TRP A 188 4.40 7.67 -21.90
CA TRP A 188 3.09 8.09 -22.37
C TRP A 188 2.70 9.41 -21.73
N ASP A 189 2.29 10.34 -22.56
CA ASP A 189 1.64 11.60 -22.22
C ASP A 189 0.22 11.54 -22.77
N ASN A 190 -0.73 11.16 -21.92
CA ASN A 190 -2.07 10.71 -22.30
C ASN A 190 -1.92 9.59 -23.38
N ASP A 191 -2.54 9.77 -24.55
CA ASP A 191 -2.48 8.81 -25.66
C ASP A 191 -1.29 9.01 -26.62
N ARG A 192 -0.32 9.86 -26.25
CA ARG A 192 0.84 10.18 -27.10
C ARG A 192 2.12 9.67 -26.46
N ARG A 193 2.97 9.01 -27.25
CA ARG A 193 4.34 8.71 -26.82
C ARG A 193 5.21 9.96 -26.94
N ILE A 194 5.97 10.23 -25.90
CA ILE A 194 7.00 11.26 -25.86
C ILE A 194 8.36 10.57 -25.70
N ARG A 195 9.26 10.87 -26.61
CA ARG A 195 10.60 10.28 -26.64
C ARG A 195 11.46 10.87 -25.54
N LEU A 196 12.19 10.02 -24.83
CA LEU A 196 13.23 10.39 -23.90
C LEU A 196 14.60 10.35 -24.59
N ASN A 197 15.53 11.17 -24.12
CA ASN A 197 16.89 11.28 -24.63
C ASN A 197 17.81 10.16 -24.11
N ASN A 198 17.35 8.91 -24.19
CA ASN A 198 18.14 7.72 -23.85
C ASN A 198 18.53 7.00 -25.14
N HIS A 199 19.77 7.19 -25.59
CA HIS A 199 20.26 6.70 -26.89
C HIS A 199 21.58 5.92 -26.73
N PRO A 200 21.55 4.57 -26.76
CA PRO A 200 20.36 3.72 -26.78
C PRO A 200 19.57 3.79 -25.45
N PRO A 201 18.28 3.40 -25.44
CA PRO A 201 17.54 3.23 -24.19
C PRO A 201 18.13 2.09 -23.37
N VAL A 202 18.13 2.21 -22.05
CA VAL A 202 18.62 1.13 -21.17
C VAL A 202 17.50 0.09 -21.04
N PRO A 203 17.74 -1.20 -21.32
CA PRO A 203 16.74 -2.23 -21.09
C PRO A 203 16.49 -2.39 -19.58
N GLY A 204 15.30 -2.84 -19.19
CA GLY A 204 15.04 -3.20 -17.79
C GLY A 204 15.60 -4.57 -17.39
N HIS A 205 16.03 -5.38 -18.37
CA HIS A 205 16.54 -6.74 -18.17
C HIS A 205 17.78 -6.96 -19.04
N ALA A 206 18.93 -7.22 -18.41
CA ALA A 206 20.21 -7.41 -19.08
C ALA A 206 21.15 -8.30 -18.27
N SER A 207 22.29 -8.61 -18.86
CA SER A 207 23.43 -9.24 -18.21
C SER A 207 24.69 -8.58 -18.73
N LEU A 208 25.77 -8.58 -17.95
CA LEU A 208 27.08 -8.24 -18.49
C LEU A 208 27.48 -9.24 -19.60
N PRO A 209 28.22 -8.79 -20.64
CA PRO A 209 28.82 -9.69 -21.64
C PRO A 209 29.65 -10.78 -20.96
N ALA A 210 29.76 -11.97 -21.54
CA ALA A 210 30.45 -13.10 -20.89
C ALA A 210 31.95 -12.83 -20.60
N ASP A 211 32.58 -11.95 -21.36
CA ASP A 211 33.97 -11.55 -21.30
C ASP A 211 34.23 -10.27 -20.48
N ALA A 212 33.19 -9.62 -19.96
CA ALA A 212 33.32 -8.43 -19.11
C ALA A 212 33.88 -8.78 -17.72
N ASP A 213 34.75 -7.89 -17.21
CA ASP A 213 35.32 -7.95 -15.86
C ASP A 213 34.31 -7.43 -14.83
N ASP A 214 33.84 -8.32 -13.94
CA ASP A 214 32.87 -7.97 -12.89
C ASP A 214 33.41 -6.94 -11.89
N ALA A 215 34.73 -6.84 -11.75
CA ALA A 215 35.38 -5.91 -10.83
C ALA A 215 35.59 -4.51 -11.42
N ASP A 216 35.36 -4.31 -12.73
CA ASP A 216 35.53 -3.01 -13.38
C ASP A 216 34.21 -2.23 -13.40
N PRO A 217 34.07 -1.12 -12.64
CA PRO A 217 32.85 -0.31 -12.65
C PRO A 217 32.48 0.22 -14.03
N ARG A 218 33.46 0.39 -14.94
CA ARG A 218 33.23 0.90 -16.30
C ARG A 218 32.38 -0.06 -17.14
N GLU A 219 32.39 -1.35 -16.82
CA GLU A 219 31.54 -2.34 -17.51
C GLU A 219 30.04 -2.08 -17.32
N TYR A 220 29.68 -1.34 -16.28
CA TYR A 220 28.30 -1.03 -15.91
C TYR A 220 27.80 0.31 -16.50
N ASP A 221 28.68 1.14 -17.06
CA ASP A 221 28.30 2.45 -17.63
C ASP A 221 27.28 2.33 -18.77
N ARG A 222 27.25 1.18 -19.45
CA ARG A 222 26.25 0.81 -20.48
C ARG A 222 24.81 0.77 -19.97
N PHE A 223 24.61 0.74 -18.64
CA PHE A 223 23.30 0.68 -17.99
C PHE A 223 22.86 2.03 -17.39
N LYS A 224 23.52 3.11 -17.80
CA LYS A 224 23.18 4.49 -17.44
C LYS A 224 22.41 5.16 -18.58
N GLY A 225 21.53 6.09 -18.24
CA GLY A 225 20.79 6.91 -19.20
C GLY A 225 20.85 8.39 -18.84
N GLN A 226 20.39 9.25 -19.77
CA GLN A 226 20.39 10.71 -19.58
C GLN A 226 19.07 11.19 -18.99
N ASP A 227 17.95 10.68 -19.50
CA ASP A 227 16.61 11.06 -19.06
C ASP A 227 16.06 10.04 -18.07
N TYR A 228 16.08 10.41 -16.79
CA TYR A 228 15.54 9.60 -15.71
C TYR A 228 14.02 9.74 -15.62
N ALA A 229 13.29 8.69 -16.00
CA ALA A 229 11.84 8.72 -16.11
C ALA A 229 11.09 9.08 -14.81
N PRO A 230 11.49 8.61 -13.60
CA PRO A 230 10.81 9.01 -12.36
C PRO A 230 10.79 10.52 -12.11
N ASP A 231 11.83 11.24 -12.54
CA ASP A 231 11.89 12.70 -12.40
C ASP A 231 10.92 13.39 -13.36
N ARG A 232 10.88 12.96 -14.63
CA ARG A 232 9.91 13.45 -15.61
C ARG A 232 8.47 13.23 -15.14
N ILE A 233 8.20 12.09 -14.52
CA ILE A 233 6.89 11.77 -13.93
C ILE A 233 6.59 12.69 -12.74
N ASN A 234 7.55 12.89 -11.82
CA ASN A 234 7.37 13.78 -10.67
C ASN A 234 7.10 15.23 -11.12
N GLU A 235 7.82 15.73 -12.12
CA GLU A 235 7.61 17.05 -12.71
C GLU A 235 6.17 17.24 -13.19
N GLN A 236 5.60 16.23 -13.85
CA GLN A 236 4.23 16.26 -14.34
C GLN A 236 3.19 16.18 -13.21
N ALA A 237 3.45 15.40 -12.17
CA ALA A 237 2.62 15.38 -10.96
C ALA A 237 2.58 16.76 -10.29
N LEU A 238 3.73 17.42 -10.15
CA LEU A 238 3.83 18.78 -9.61
C LEU A 238 3.12 19.81 -10.51
N ALA A 239 3.27 19.68 -11.84
CA ALA A 239 2.57 20.54 -12.80
C ALA A 239 1.04 20.39 -12.68
N PHE A 240 0.54 19.17 -12.49
CA PHE A 240 -0.88 18.91 -12.27
C PHE A 240 -1.40 19.57 -10.99
N ILE A 241 -0.67 19.49 -9.87
CA ILE A 241 -1.06 20.18 -8.63
C ILE A 241 -1.17 21.69 -8.89
N ARG A 242 -0.17 22.30 -9.54
CA ARG A 242 -0.20 23.75 -9.85
C ARG A 242 -1.39 24.13 -10.72
N ALA A 243 -1.66 23.36 -11.77
CA ALA A 243 -2.75 23.61 -12.70
C ALA A 243 -4.14 23.48 -12.09
N ASN A 244 -4.28 22.71 -11.00
CA ASN A 244 -5.56 22.46 -10.33
C ASN A 244 -5.65 23.09 -8.94
N ARG A 245 -4.74 24.02 -8.59
CA ARG A 245 -4.68 24.60 -7.23
C ARG A 245 -6.00 25.23 -6.75
N ASP A 246 -6.83 25.72 -7.68
CA ASP A 246 -8.06 26.46 -7.39
C ASP A 246 -9.33 25.56 -7.31
N LYS A 247 -9.20 24.24 -7.53
CA LYS A 247 -10.31 23.26 -7.44
C LYS A 247 -9.86 21.96 -6.74
N PRO A 248 -10.76 21.12 -6.20
CA PRO A 248 -10.34 19.84 -5.64
C PRO A 248 -9.73 18.94 -6.72
N PHE A 249 -8.66 18.23 -6.37
CA PHE A 249 -8.00 17.28 -7.26
C PHE A 249 -7.68 15.96 -6.57
N PHE A 250 -7.66 14.89 -7.36
CA PHE A 250 -7.15 13.57 -7.00
C PHE A 250 -5.89 13.29 -7.81
N LEU A 251 -4.75 13.31 -7.11
CA LEU A 251 -3.46 12.91 -7.62
C LEU A 251 -3.18 11.47 -7.21
N TYR A 252 -3.19 10.55 -8.17
CA TYR A 252 -2.65 9.21 -8.01
C TYR A 252 -1.21 9.19 -8.52
N TYR A 253 -0.24 8.98 -7.63
CA TYR A 253 1.20 8.95 -7.95
C TYR A 253 1.79 7.54 -7.73
N PRO A 254 1.52 6.59 -8.64
CA PRO A 254 2.15 5.27 -8.65
C PRO A 254 3.59 5.32 -9.18
N THR A 255 4.52 5.77 -8.35
CA THR A 255 5.95 5.74 -8.69
C THR A 255 6.43 4.31 -8.91
N ILE A 256 7.45 4.14 -9.76
CA ILE A 256 8.10 2.85 -9.99
C ILE A 256 9.19 2.56 -8.96
N ILE A 257 9.50 3.51 -8.07
CA ILE A 257 10.54 3.37 -7.05
C ILE A 257 10.01 2.59 -5.83
N PRO A 258 10.75 1.62 -5.25
CA PRO A 258 12.09 1.15 -5.62
C PRO A 258 12.15 -0.15 -6.46
N HIS A 259 11.13 -0.47 -7.24
CA HIS A 259 11.11 -1.68 -8.08
C HIS A 259 12.36 -1.75 -8.97
N VAL A 260 12.96 -2.93 -9.05
CA VAL A 260 14.12 -3.23 -9.93
C VAL A 260 13.81 -2.92 -11.41
N ALA A 261 14.76 -2.63 -12.29
CA ALA A 261 16.21 -2.64 -12.11
C ALA A 261 16.75 -1.50 -11.22
N LEU A 262 17.97 -1.67 -10.72
CA LEU A 262 18.64 -0.71 -9.85
C LEU A 262 19.19 0.47 -10.66
N HIS A 263 18.29 1.20 -11.30
CA HIS A 263 18.63 2.40 -12.04
C HIS A 263 18.54 3.61 -11.12
N VAL A 264 19.66 4.30 -10.94
CA VAL A 264 19.72 5.58 -10.25
C VAL A 264 20.81 6.44 -10.88
N PRO A 265 20.64 7.77 -10.97
CA PRO A 265 21.72 8.65 -11.39
C PRO A 265 22.92 8.60 -10.44
N ASP A 266 24.14 8.68 -10.97
CA ASP A 266 25.38 8.47 -10.22
C ASP A 266 25.54 9.43 -9.03
N GLU A 267 25.05 10.67 -9.17
CA GLU A 267 25.11 11.66 -8.11
C GLU A 267 24.37 11.24 -6.83
N GLU A 268 23.44 10.30 -6.94
CA GLU A 268 22.66 9.77 -5.82
C GLU A 268 23.39 8.71 -5.01
N LEU A 269 24.42 8.09 -5.59
CA LEU A 269 25.17 7.01 -4.96
C LEU A 269 26.08 7.54 -3.85
N GLN A 270 26.61 8.75 -4.01
CA GLN A 270 27.69 9.29 -3.17
C GLN A 270 27.43 9.17 -1.66
N PRO A 271 26.25 9.54 -1.11
CA PRO A 271 25.98 9.43 0.33
C PRO A 271 26.06 8.01 0.88
N TYR A 272 25.87 7.00 0.03
CA TYR A 272 25.87 5.59 0.39
C TYR A 272 27.22 4.92 0.11
N LEU A 273 27.94 5.35 -0.92
CA LEU A 273 29.31 4.92 -1.18
C LEU A 273 30.26 5.33 -0.03
N GLU A 274 30.06 6.53 0.52
CA GLU A 274 30.83 7.04 1.67
C GLU A 274 30.66 6.20 2.95
N LEU A 275 29.61 5.37 3.04
CA LEU A 275 29.39 4.46 4.17
C LEU A 275 30.28 3.21 4.11
N GLY A 276 31.00 2.98 3.01
CA GLY A 276 31.98 1.90 2.89
C GLY A 276 31.39 0.50 3.01
N TRP A 277 30.15 0.29 2.55
CA TRP A 277 29.53 -1.04 2.57
C TRP A 277 30.28 -2.01 1.65
N ARG A 278 30.44 -3.26 2.09
CA ARG A 278 30.84 -4.34 1.17
C ARG A 278 29.69 -4.57 0.18
N ASP A 279 29.83 -4.15 -1.06
CA ASP A 279 28.74 -4.16 -2.03
C ASP A 279 29.14 -4.97 -3.28
N PRO A 280 28.94 -6.30 -3.28
CA PRO A 280 29.36 -7.13 -4.40
C PRO A 280 28.55 -6.78 -5.65
N PRO A 281 29.18 -6.59 -6.82
CA PRO A 281 28.48 -6.25 -8.04
C PRO A 281 27.42 -7.28 -8.44
N PHE A 282 26.26 -6.79 -8.87
CA PHE A 282 25.21 -7.62 -9.46
C PHE A 282 25.39 -7.64 -10.98
N THR A 283 25.66 -8.80 -11.56
CA THR A 283 26.12 -8.93 -12.96
C THR A 283 25.02 -9.40 -13.92
N GLY A 284 23.88 -9.86 -13.40
CA GLY A 284 22.84 -10.52 -14.19
C GLY A 284 23.25 -11.87 -14.80
N ARG A 285 24.36 -12.48 -14.37
CA ARG A 285 24.87 -13.79 -14.83
C ARG A 285 24.75 -14.86 -13.72
N PRO A 286 24.63 -16.16 -14.04
CA PRO A 286 24.39 -16.74 -15.38
C PRO A 286 22.92 -16.65 -15.81
N ARG A 287 22.01 -16.33 -14.88
CA ARG A 287 20.58 -16.20 -15.14
C ARG A 287 20.24 -14.74 -15.38
N ARG A 288 19.83 -14.41 -16.61
CA ARG A 288 19.35 -13.07 -16.96
C ARG A 288 18.22 -12.65 -16.02
N GLY A 289 18.40 -11.53 -15.35
CA GLY A 289 17.45 -10.90 -14.44
C GLY A 289 17.20 -9.44 -14.85
N TYR A 290 17.03 -8.58 -13.85
CA TYR A 290 17.04 -7.14 -14.06
C TYR A 290 18.43 -6.64 -14.43
N THR A 291 18.50 -5.38 -14.84
CA THR A 291 19.73 -4.77 -15.33
C THR A 291 20.83 -4.71 -14.24
N PRO A 292 22.09 -5.09 -14.58
CA PRO A 292 23.23 -5.11 -13.65
C PRO A 292 23.54 -3.75 -13.00
N HIS A 293 24.14 -3.80 -11.81
CA HIS A 293 24.66 -2.61 -11.12
C HIS A 293 25.92 -2.93 -10.32
N PHE A 294 26.91 -2.04 -10.33
CA PHE A 294 28.21 -2.26 -9.69
C PHE A 294 28.14 -2.24 -8.15
N THR A 295 27.34 -1.33 -7.59
CA THR A 295 27.11 -1.20 -6.13
C THR A 295 25.61 -1.33 -5.81
N PRO A 296 25.03 -2.55 -5.85
CA PRO A 296 23.59 -2.74 -5.75
C PRO A 296 22.98 -2.26 -4.43
N ARG A 297 23.65 -2.43 -3.28
CA ARG A 297 23.15 -1.91 -1.99
C ARG A 297 23.11 -0.38 -2.00
N ALA A 298 24.17 0.28 -2.46
CA ALA A 298 24.18 1.74 -2.55
C ALA A 298 23.08 2.26 -3.50
N ALA A 299 22.91 1.62 -4.66
CA ALA A 299 21.87 1.98 -5.63
C ALA A 299 20.46 1.84 -5.06
N TYR A 300 20.16 0.72 -4.41
CA TYR A 300 18.84 0.49 -3.82
C TYR A 300 18.49 1.52 -2.73
N ALA A 301 19.44 1.81 -1.83
CA ALA A 301 19.26 2.83 -0.81
C ALA A 301 19.09 4.24 -1.41
N ALA A 302 19.85 4.55 -2.47
CA ALA A 302 19.75 5.79 -3.22
C ALA A 302 18.39 5.97 -3.92
N MET A 303 17.85 4.89 -4.50
CA MET A 303 16.50 4.88 -5.10
C MET A 303 15.45 5.27 -4.05
N ILE A 304 15.45 4.65 -2.88
CA ILE A 304 14.48 4.96 -1.81
C ILE A 304 14.67 6.38 -1.26
N SER A 305 15.90 6.89 -1.14
CA SER A 305 16.12 8.31 -0.82
C SER A 305 15.64 9.26 -1.91
N ARG A 306 15.67 8.85 -3.18
CA ARG A 306 15.10 9.63 -4.28
C ARG A 306 13.58 9.63 -4.23
N LEU A 307 12.95 8.50 -3.89
CA LEU A 307 11.52 8.45 -3.57
C LEU A 307 11.18 9.43 -2.45
N ASP A 308 11.94 9.42 -1.36
CA ASP A 308 11.75 10.35 -0.24
C ASP A 308 11.80 11.82 -0.68
N ARG A 309 12.79 12.20 -1.49
CA ARG A 309 12.86 13.56 -2.04
C ARG A 309 11.68 13.89 -2.96
N ASN A 310 11.26 12.95 -3.82
CA ASN A 310 10.12 13.16 -4.72
C ASN A 310 8.80 13.32 -3.95
N VAL A 311 8.59 12.55 -2.87
CA VAL A 311 7.51 12.80 -1.91
C VAL A 311 7.67 14.18 -1.31
N GLY A 312 8.87 14.52 -0.84
CA GLY A 312 9.20 15.82 -0.27
C GLY A 312 8.80 17.00 -1.14
N ARG A 313 9.08 16.94 -2.46
CA ARG A 313 8.70 17.96 -3.45
C ARG A 313 7.19 18.14 -3.56
N VAL A 314 6.43 17.05 -3.51
CA VAL A 314 4.96 17.11 -3.50
C VAL A 314 4.47 17.80 -2.23
N LEU A 315 5.04 17.45 -1.07
CA LEU A 315 4.70 18.06 0.21
C LEU A 315 5.02 19.57 0.24
N ASP A 316 6.23 19.94 -0.19
CA ASP A 316 6.66 21.33 -0.22
C ASP A 316 5.77 22.17 -1.16
N LEU A 317 5.35 21.61 -2.30
CA LEU A 317 4.45 22.31 -3.21
C LEU A 317 3.04 22.50 -2.63
N LEU A 318 2.52 21.53 -1.85
CA LEU A 318 1.26 21.71 -1.14
C LEU A 318 1.36 22.83 -0.11
N ASP A 319 2.48 22.92 0.62
CA ASP A 319 2.76 24.00 1.57
C ASP A 319 2.88 25.35 0.84
N GLU A 320 3.66 25.42 -0.26
CA GLU A 320 3.88 26.62 -1.08
C GLU A 320 2.56 27.20 -1.63
N LEU A 321 1.65 26.33 -2.09
CA LEU A 321 0.37 26.74 -2.65
C LEU A 321 -0.72 26.98 -1.61
N GLY A 322 -0.42 26.81 -0.31
CA GLY A 322 -1.41 26.94 0.77
C GLY A 322 -2.49 25.86 0.75
N LEU A 323 -2.19 24.68 0.18
CA LEU A 323 -3.11 23.57 0.01
C LEU A 323 -3.00 22.51 1.11
N ALA A 324 -1.91 22.52 1.88
CA ALA A 324 -1.57 21.46 2.83
C ALA A 324 -2.67 21.19 3.87
N GLU A 325 -3.26 22.22 4.46
CA GLU A 325 -4.28 22.09 5.51
C GLU A 325 -5.58 21.43 5.02
N ASN A 326 -5.87 21.50 3.71
CA ASN A 326 -7.06 20.89 3.11
C ASN A 326 -6.68 19.83 2.06
N THR A 327 -5.67 19.01 2.36
CA THR A 327 -5.24 17.90 1.50
C THR A 327 -5.05 16.62 2.32
N ILE A 328 -5.74 15.56 1.93
CA ILE A 328 -5.50 14.20 2.40
C ILE A 328 -4.29 13.66 1.65
N VAL A 329 -3.26 13.22 2.37
CA VAL A 329 -2.09 12.57 1.76
C VAL A 329 -1.94 11.16 2.30
N VAL A 330 -1.96 10.21 1.38
CA VAL A 330 -1.73 8.78 1.63
C VAL A 330 -0.40 8.40 1.00
N PHE A 331 0.44 7.70 1.75
CA PHE A 331 1.64 7.05 1.25
C PHE A 331 1.58 5.56 1.59
N THR A 332 1.79 4.68 0.61
CA THR A 332 1.83 3.22 0.81
C THR A 332 2.64 2.51 -0.29
N SER A 333 2.74 1.19 -0.25
CA SER A 333 3.42 0.34 -1.26
C SER A 333 2.43 -0.65 -1.89
N ASP A 334 2.61 -0.95 -3.18
CA ASP A 334 1.71 -1.87 -3.90
C ASP A 334 1.86 -3.34 -3.51
N ASN A 335 3.01 -3.73 -2.94
CA ASN A 335 3.27 -5.02 -2.32
C ASN A 335 4.56 -4.94 -1.48
N GLY A 336 4.93 -6.04 -0.82
CA GLY A 336 6.21 -6.16 -0.12
C GLY A 336 7.43 -6.09 -1.03
N THR A 337 8.63 -6.06 -0.42
CA THR A 337 9.92 -5.97 -1.13
C THR A 337 10.16 -7.17 -2.05
N THR A 338 11.01 -7.01 -3.05
CA THR A 338 11.35 -8.07 -4.02
C THR A 338 11.96 -9.32 -3.36
N HIS A 339 11.78 -10.48 -3.99
CA HIS A 339 12.44 -11.75 -3.60
C HIS A 339 13.82 -11.94 -4.24
N LEU A 340 14.31 -10.96 -5.01
CA LEU A 340 15.53 -11.09 -5.82
C LEU A 340 16.77 -10.65 -5.03
N LYS A 341 17.28 -11.57 -4.20
CA LYS A 341 18.35 -11.30 -3.22
C LYS A 341 19.67 -10.78 -3.81
N GLN A 342 20.00 -11.14 -5.05
CA GLN A 342 21.24 -10.70 -5.69
C GLN A 342 21.18 -9.22 -6.11
N GLU A 343 19.98 -8.72 -6.40
CA GLU A 343 19.74 -7.33 -6.79
C GLU A 343 19.44 -6.48 -5.56
N VAL A 344 18.53 -6.95 -4.71
CA VAL A 344 18.16 -6.28 -3.47
C VAL A 344 18.51 -7.17 -2.30
N ASP A 345 19.51 -6.77 -1.53
CA ASP A 345 19.88 -7.47 -0.29
C ASP A 345 18.91 -7.12 0.84
N TYR A 346 17.71 -7.69 0.75
CA TYR A 346 16.61 -7.46 1.68
C TYR A 346 16.95 -7.88 3.13
N ASP A 347 17.92 -8.77 3.33
CA ASP A 347 18.41 -9.15 4.66
C ASP A 347 19.30 -8.04 5.24
N PHE A 348 20.22 -7.50 4.43
CA PHE A 348 21.08 -6.37 4.83
C PHE A 348 20.25 -5.14 5.23
N PHE A 349 19.18 -4.86 4.50
CA PHE A 349 18.25 -3.76 4.79
C PHE A 349 17.18 -4.14 5.82
N ALA A 350 17.06 -5.40 6.23
CA ALA A 350 15.97 -5.90 7.06
C ALA A 350 14.58 -5.48 6.52
N SER A 351 14.40 -5.52 5.20
CA SER A 351 13.29 -4.93 4.46
C SER A 351 11.89 -5.33 4.92
N VAL A 352 11.75 -6.54 5.47
CA VAL A 352 10.50 -7.04 6.08
C VAL A 352 10.63 -7.33 7.58
N GLY A 353 11.82 -7.14 8.17
CA GLY A 353 12.08 -7.44 9.57
C GLY A 353 11.85 -8.90 9.93
N GLU A 354 10.96 -9.14 10.88
CA GLU A 354 10.58 -10.49 11.33
C GLU A 354 9.47 -11.12 10.49
N LEU A 355 8.80 -10.35 9.63
CA LEU A 355 7.69 -10.83 8.82
C LEU A 355 8.16 -11.87 7.81
N ARG A 356 7.33 -12.87 7.54
CA ARG A 356 7.64 -13.95 6.61
C ARG A 356 7.17 -13.62 5.20
N GLY A 357 7.92 -14.08 4.21
CA GLY A 357 7.59 -13.89 2.79
C GLY A 357 8.05 -12.54 2.23
N LEU A 358 8.03 -12.46 0.90
CA LEU A 358 8.46 -11.32 0.09
C LEU A 358 7.47 -11.20 -1.08
N LYS A 359 7.66 -10.25 -2.00
CA LYS A 359 6.86 -10.11 -3.23
C LYS A 359 6.58 -11.46 -3.90
N GLY A 360 5.32 -11.69 -4.22
CA GLY A 360 4.81 -12.95 -4.74
C GLY A 360 4.31 -13.93 -3.67
N SER A 361 4.36 -13.58 -2.38
CA SER A 361 3.84 -14.37 -1.26
C SER A 361 2.69 -13.69 -0.52
N LEU A 362 1.70 -14.46 -0.06
CA LEU A 362 0.62 -13.97 0.82
C LEU A 362 0.98 -14.04 2.33
N TYR A 363 2.18 -14.50 2.70
CA TYR A 363 2.70 -14.30 4.06
C TYR A 363 2.92 -12.79 4.33
N GLU A 364 3.01 -12.40 5.61
CA GLU A 364 2.97 -11.00 6.06
C GLU A 364 3.92 -10.09 5.29
N GLY A 365 5.18 -10.47 5.09
CA GLY A 365 6.19 -9.66 4.41
C GLY A 365 5.95 -9.42 2.92
N GLY A 366 5.05 -10.18 2.29
CA GLY A 366 4.67 -9.99 0.88
C GLY A 366 3.47 -9.06 0.68
N VAL A 367 2.61 -8.89 1.69
CA VAL A 367 1.35 -8.12 1.57
C VAL A 367 1.12 -7.07 2.66
N ARG A 368 1.80 -7.13 3.81
CA ARG A 368 1.76 -6.07 4.82
C ARG A 368 2.75 -4.98 4.42
N VAL A 369 2.26 -3.77 4.21
CA VAL A 369 2.99 -2.66 3.59
C VAL A 369 3.01 -1.44 4.50
N PRO A 370 4.02 -0.55 4.41
CA PRO A 370 3.98 0.68 5.18
C PRO A 370 2.82 1.55 4.69
N ALA A 371 2.13 2.23 5.59
CA ALA A 371 1.00 3.09 5.24
C ALA A 371 0.90 4.30 6.18
N ILE A 372 0.91 5.49 5.60
CA ILE A 372 0.88 6.76 6.33
C ILE A 372 -0.26 7.61 5.77
N VAL A 373 -1.06 8.19 6.66
CA VAL A 373 -2.13 9.13 6.30
C VAL A 373 -1.93 10.45 7.04
N ARG A 374 -1.92 11.55 6.31
CA ARG A 374 -1.95 12.90 6.88
C ARG A 374 -3.17 13.66 6.37
N PHE A 375 -3.93 14.22 7.30
CA PHE A 375 -4.99 15.18 7.02
C PHE A 375 -5.04 16.21 8.16
N PRO A 376 -4.37 17.37 8.02
CA PRO A 376 -4.22 18.33 9.11
C PRO A 376 -5.56 18.76 9.73
N GLY A 377 -5.60 18.87 11.06
CA GLY A 377 -6.81 19.20 11.81
C GLY A 377 -7.92 18.16 11.77
N ARG A 378 -7.70 16.98 11.16
CA ARG A 378 -8.69 15.88 11.07
C ARG A 378 -8.11 14.54 11.55
N VAL A 379 -6.87 14.24 11.15
CA VAL A 379 -6.09 13.10 11.63
C VAL A 379 -5.12 13.59 12.70
N ALA A 380 -5.05 12.87 13.82
CA ALA A 380 -4.13 13.21 14.91
C ALA A 380 -2.66 13.01 14.47
N PRO A 381 -1.80 14.05 14.55
CA PRO A 381 -0.42 13.98 14.08
C PRO A 381 0.46 13.15 15.02
N GLY A 382 1.44 12.44 14.45
CA GLY A 382 2.45 11.68 15.20
C GLY A 382 1.89 10.43 15.87
N THR A 383 0.74 9.93 15.42
CA THR A 383 0.07 8.76 16.02
C THR A 383 0.39 7.49 15.25
N THR A 384 0.10 6.35 15.89
CA THR A 384 0.19 5.03 15.29
C THR A 384 -1.10 4.29 15.60
N ASP A 385 -1.60 3.56 14.61
CA ASP A 385 -2.82 2.77 14.72
C ASP A 385 -2.57 1.36 14.18
N ASP A 386 -3.18 0.37 14.81
CA ASP A 386 -3.01 -1.05 14.52
C ASP A 386 -4.27 -1.71 13.94
N ARG A 387 -5.28 -0.92 13.55
CA ARG A 387 -6.43 -1.44 12.82
C ARG A 387 -5.98 -2.17 11.55
N VAL A 388 -6.45 -3.41 11.43
CA VAL A 388 -6.35 -4.17 10.17
C VAL A 388 -7.09 -3.40 9.08
N SER A 389 -6.41 -3.11 7.98
CA SER A 389 -6.97 -2.44 6.81
C SER A 389 -6.35 -2.95 5.53
N GLY A 390 -7.07 -2.87 4.41
CA GLY A 390 -6.62 -3.34 3.10
C GLY A 390 -6.78 -2.27 2.01
N PHE A 391 -6.25 -2.55 0.82
CA PHE A 391 -6.43 -1.66 -0.33
C PHE A 391 -7.89 -1.50 -0.76
N GLU A 392 -8.71 -2.54 -0.58
CA GLU A 392 -10.14 -2.51 -0.87
C GLU A 392 -10.86 -1.43 -0.04
N ASP A 393 -10.33 -1.11 1.14
CA ASP A 393 -10.94 -0.19 2.09
C ASP A 393 -10.74 1.29 1.70
N TRP A 394 -9.88 1.61 0.72
CA TRP A 394 -9.55 3.01 0.37
C TRP A 394 -10.70 3.76 -0.31
N ILE A 395 -11.47 3.11 -1.19
CA ILE A 395 -12.62 3.77 -1.84
C ILE A 395 -13.63 4.28 -0.80
N PRO A 396 -14.21 3.42 0.05
CA PRO A 396 -15.21 3.88 1.01
C PRO A 396 -14.60 4.87 2.01
N THR A 397 -13.32 4.68 2.40
CA THR A 397 -12.62 5.61 3.31
C THR A 397 -12.44 6.99 2.72
N LEU A 398 -11.97 7.11 1.47
CA LEU A 398 -11.75 8.41 0.84
C LEU A 398 -13.08 9.11 0.54
N LEU A 399 -14.12 8.37 0.13
CA LEU A 399 -15.45 8.95 -0.04
C LEU A 399 -16.02 9.47 1.28
N ASP A 400 -15.86 8.73 2.38
CA ASP A 400 -16.25 9.21 3.72
C ASP A 400 -15.50 10.46 4.14
N LEU A 401 -14.16 10.46 4.02
CA LEU A 401 -13.31 11.60 4.40
C LEU A 401 -13.59 12.87 3.58
N THR A 402 -14.17 12.71 2.39
CA THR A 402 -14.49 13.83 1.49
C THR A 402 -15.98 14.19 1.49
N GLY A 403 -16.77 13.58 2.39
CA GLY A 403 -18.21 13.85 2.53
C GLY A 403 -19.07 13.30 1.39
N ALA A 404 -18.55 12.33 0.63
CA ALA A 404 -19.18 11.70 -0.52
C ALA A 404 -19.53 10.22 -0.27
N SER A 405 -19.77 9.83 0.99
CA SER A 405 -20.05 8.44 1.40
C SER A 405 -21.19 7.77 0.61
N ALA A 406 -22.22 8.54 0.26
CA ALA A 406 -23.36 8.10 -0.55
C ALA A 406 -22.99 7.70 -2.00
N ALA A 407 -21.78 8.04 -2.46
CA ALA A 407 -21.27 7.61 -3.77
C ALA A 407 -20.57 6.23 -3.70
N THR A 408 -20.43 5.63 -2.52
CA THR A 408 -19.84 4.30 -2.37
C THR A 408 -20.74 3.27 -3.05
N PRO A 409 -20.23 2.46 -4.01
CA PRO A 409 -21.04 1.42 -4.64
C PRO A 409 -21.49 0.36 -3.64
N ASP A 410 -22.70 -0.18 -3.83
CA ASP A 410 -23.21 -1.29 -3.00
C ASP A 410 -22.38 -2.57 -3.16
N VAL A 411 -21.80 -2.77 -4.35
CA VAL A 411 -20.96 -3.92 -4.72
C VAL A 411 -19.49 -3.59 -4.53
N ILE A 412 -19.06 -3.49 -3.26
CA ILE A 412 -17.68 -3.29 -2.86
C ILE A 412 -17.33 -4.19 -1.66
N ASP A 413 -16.10 -4.69 -1.60
CA ASP A 413 -15.64 -5.54 -0.49
C ASP A 413 -14.98 -4.74 0.65
N GLY A 414 -14.62 -3.49 0.36
CA GLY A 414 -13.98 -2.58 1.28
C GLY A 414 -14.88 -2.08 2.41
N VAL A 415 -14.28 -1.86 3.58
CA VAL A 415 -14.93 -1.25 4.73
C VAL A 415 -14.23 0.06 5.05
N SER A 416 -14.96 1.18 5.05
CA SER A 416 -14.38 2.47 5.44
C SER A 416 -13.73 2.39 6.81
N PHE A 417 -12.53 2.95 6.96
CA PHE A 417 -11.87 3.16 8.25
C PHE A 417 -11.65 4.64 8.57
N ALA A 418 -12.44 5.52 7.93
CA ALA A 418 -12.44 6.95 8.21
C ALA A 418 -12.70 7.26 9.71
N PRO A 419 -13.61 6.57 10.44
CA PRO A 419 -13.78 6.81 11.87
C PRO A 419 -12.48 6.63 12.65
N THR A 420 -11.72 5.56 12.37
CA THR A 420 -10.42 5.29 13.00
C THR A 420 -9.43 6.43 12.72
N LEU A 421 -9.31 6.87 11.46
CA LEU A 421 -8.44 7.99 11.08
C LEU A 421 -8.80 9.31 11.79
N LEU A 422 -10.09 9.51 12.07
CA LEU A 422 -10.62 10.69 12.78
C LEU A 422 -10.61 10.53 14.31
N GLY A 423 -9.97 9.48 14.85
CA GLY A 423 -9.87 9.23 16.29
C GLY A 423 -11.20 8.81 16.94
N ARG A 424 -12.15 8.30 16.14
CA ARG A 424 -13.46 7.83 16.61
C ARG A 424 -13.42 6.30 16.80
N PRO A 425 -14.13 5.76 17.82
CA PRO A 425 -14.26 4.32 17.99
C PRO A 425 -14.85 3.66 16.74
N GLN A 426 -14.35 2.47 16.41
CA GLN A 426 -14.82 1.71 15.26
C GLN A 426 -14.67 0.22 15.50
N GLU A 427 -15.70 -0.55 15.12
CA GLU A 427 -15.64 -2.00 15.16
C GLU A 427 -14.49 -2.55 14.31
N PRO A 428 -13.78 -3.60 14.75
CA PRO A 428 -12.74 -4.26 13.97
C PRO A 428 -13.26 -4.69 12.58
N ARG A 429 -12.39 -4.69 11.57
CA ARG A 429 -12.81 -5.18 10.24
C ARG A 429 -13.12 -6.68 10.34
N PRO A 430 -14.23 -7.16 9.74
CA PRO A 430 -14.67 -8.55 9.93
C PRO A 430 -13.66 -9.62 9.49
N PHE A 431 -13.11 -9.52 8.28
CA PHE A 431 -12.12 -10.45 7.74
C PHE A 431 -11.39 -9.82 6.55
N LEU A 432 -10.08 -10.00 6.41
CA LEU A 432 -9.28 -9.61 5.23
C LEU A 432 -8.98 -10.82 4.37
N TYR A 433 -9.47 -10.84 3.13
CA TYR A 433 -9.34 -11.97 2.22
C TYR A 433 -8.40 -11.66 1.05
N ARG A 434 -7.53 -12.61 0.71
CA ARG A 434 -6.64 -12.56 -0.45
C ARG A 434 -6.57 -13.93 -1.12
N GLU A 435 -6.56 -13.91 -2.44
CA GLU A 435 -6.18 -15.06 -3.26
C GLU A 435 -5.26 -14.58 -4.37
N PHE A 436 -4.40 -15.48 -4.81
CA PHE A 436 -3.40 -15.15 -5.80
C PHE A 436 -3.13 -16.34 -6.70
N SER A 437 -3.49 -16.22 -7.98
CA SER A 437 -3.33 -17.30 -8.95
C SER A 437 -1.89 -17.45 -9.47
N GLY A 438 -1.04 -16.45 -9.23
CA GLY A 438 0.39 -16.48 -9.52
C GLY A 438 1.20 -17.34 -8.54
N TYR A 439 2.48 -17.54 -8.84
CA TYR A 439 3.46 -18.18 -7.94
C TYR A 439 3.01 -19.53 -7.35
N GLY A 440 2.30 -20.33 -8.16
CA GLY A 440 1.82 -21.65 -7.75
C GLY A 440 0.46 -21.66 -7.04
N GLY A 441 -0.24 -20.53 -6.95
CA GLY A 441 -1.58 -20.47 -6.35
C GLY A 441 -1.55 -20.37 -4.82
N GLN A 442 -2.16 -19.34 -4.26
CA GLN A 442 -2.20 -19.07 -2.82
C GLN A 442 -3.55 -18.51 -2.41
N GLN A 443 -3.92 -18.71 -1.15
CA GLN A 443 -5.10 -18.14 -0.53
C GLN A 443 -4.78 -17.82 0.93
N SER A 444 -5.20 -16.65 1.43
CA SER A 444 -5.05 -16.27 2.83
C SER A 444 -6.26 -15.48 3.31
N ILE A 445 -6.60 -15.65 4.58
CA ILE A 445 -7.63 -14.86 5.24
C ILE A 445 -7.16 -14.48 6.64
N ARG A 446 -7.49 -13.27 7.07
CA ARG A 446 -7.24 -12.79 8.43
C ARG A 446 -8.54 -12.40 9.11
N VAL A 447 -8.78 -12.86 10.33
CA VAL A 447 -9.92 -12.50 11.18
C VAL A 447 -9.40 -12.19 12.57
N GLY A 448 -9.42 -10.90 12.96
CA GLY A 448 -8.73 -10.45 14.17
C GLY A 448 -7.24 -10.82 14.10
N ASP A 449 -6.76 -11.56 15.10
CA ASP A 449 -5.36 -11.99 15.17
C ASP A 449 -5.09 -13.29 14.42
N TRP A 450 -6.13 -14.04 14.04
CA TRP A 450 -5.97 -15.30 13.32
C TRP A 450 -5.74 -15.04 11.85
N LYS A 451 -4.67 -15.61 11.30
CA LYS A 451 -4.41 -15.66 9.87
C LYS A 451 -4.25 -17.11 9.43
N ALA A 452 -5.05 -17.50 8.44
CA ALA A 452 -4.92 -18.77 7.77
C ALA A 452 -4.38 -18.56 6.36
N ILE A 453 -3.49 -19.45 5.91
CA ILE A 453 -2.86 -19.38 4.59
C ILE A 453 -2.59 -20.78 4.03
N ARG A 454 -2.78 -20.92 2.72
CA ARG A 454 -2.30 -22.07 1.95
C ARG A 454 -1.57 -21.60 0.70
N THR A 455 -0.47 -22.27 0.38
CA THR A 455 0.39 -21.93 -0.76
C THR A 455 0.57 -23.12 -1.68
N ASN A 456 1.13 -22.90 -2.88
CA ASN A 456 1.41 -23.97 -3.85
C ASN A 456 0.18 -24.80 -4.25
N MET A 457 -1.01 -24.17 -4.30
CA MET A 457 -2.26 -24.86 -4.61
C MET A 457 -2.26 -25.47 -6.01
N LYS A 458 -1.69 -24.81 -7.01
CA LYS A 458 -1.51 -25.35 -8.37
C LYS A 458 -0.48 -26.49 -8.44
N ARG A 459 0.24 -26.76 -7.34
CA ARG A 459 1.17 -27.89 -7.18
C ARG A 459 0.62 -28.98 -6.25
N GLY A 460 -0.68 -28.93 -5.94
CA GLY A 460 -1.39 -29.97 -5.20
C GLY A 460 -1.49 -29.76 -3.69
N ASN A 461 -0.86 -28.73 -3.12
CA ASN A 461 -1.03 -28.44 -1.70
C ASN A 461 -2.44 -27.92 -1.41
N ARG A 462 -3.10 -28.48 -0.40
CA ARG A 462 -4.44 -28.11 0.07
C ARG A 462 -4.48 -27.77 1.55
N THR A 463 -3.40 -28.05 2.27
CA THR A 463 -3.29 -27.85 3.71
C THR A 463 -3.30 -26.37 4.04
N LEU A 464 -4.13 -26.00 5.02
CA LEU A 464 -4.23 -24.65 5.55
C LEU A 464 -3.36 -24.56 6.80
N GLU A 465 -2.38 -23.66 6.77
CA GLU A 465 -1.58 -23.26 7.92
C GLU A 465 -2.38 -22.19 8.70
N LEU A 466 -2.28 -22.18 10.03
CA LEU A 466 -2.95 -21.21 10.90
C LEU A 466 -1.95 -20.56 11.86
N TYR A 467 -2.00 -19.23 11.96
CA TYR A 467 -1.13 -18.42 12.80
C TYR A 467 -1.94 -17.45 13.65
N ASN A 468 -1.50 -17.22 14.88
CA ASN A 468 -1.95 -16.10 15.71
C ASN A 468 -0.94 -14.96 15.61
N LEU A 469 -1.28 -13.89 14.88
CA LEU A 469 -0.39 -12.77 14.58
C LEU A 469 -0.14 -11.84 15.77
N ALA A 470 -0.92 -11.93 16.85
CA ALA A 470 -0.65 -11.16 18.07
C ALA A 470 0.65 -11.63 18.74
N ASP A 471 0.91 -12.94 18.72
CA ASP A 471 2.07 -13.57 19.35
C ASP A 471 3.15 -14.01 18.33
N ASP A 472 2.75 -14.28 17.09
CA ASP A 472 3.63 -14.76 16.01
C ASP A 472 3.43 -13.95 14.71
N PRO A 473 3.85 -12.67 14.67
CA PRO A 473 3.83 -11.87 13.44
C PRO A 473 4.76 -12.42 12.34
N SER A 474 5.63 -13.38 12.70
CA SER A 474 6.57 -14.02 11.80
C SER A 474 6.07 -15.31 11.16
N GLU A 475 4.84 -15.75 11.49
CA GLU A 475 4.19 -16.93 10.93
C GLU A 475 5.10 -18.17 10.96
N ARG A 476 5.73 -18.41 12.13
CA ARG A 476 6.69 -19.51 12.36
C ARG A 476 6.04 -20.75 12.95
N ARG A 477 5.04 -20.60 13.81
CA ARG A 477 4.39 -21.70 14.50
C ARG A 477 2.99 -21.89 13.92
N ASP A 478 2.89 -22.85 13.01
CA ASP A 478 1.60 -23.32 12.53
C ASP A 478 0.87 -24.05 13.67
N VAL A 479 -0.32 -23.56 14.02
CA VAL A 479 -1.18 -24.09 15.08
C VAL A 479 -2.50 -24.64 14.54
N ALA A 480 -2.59 -24.95 13.24
CA ALA A 480 -3.81 -25.47 12.62
C ALA A 480 -4.35 -26.74 13.29
N ASP A 481 -3.46 -27.66 13.66
CA ASP A 481 -3.82 -28.91 14.37
C ASP A 481 -4.30 -28.66 15.81
N GLU A 482 -3.92 -27.53 16.42
CA GLU A 482 -4.32 -27.16 17.78
C GLU A 482 -5.70 -26.49 17.82
N TYR A 483 -6.14 -25.87 16.70
CA TYR A 483 -7.39 -25.10 16.61
C TYR A 483 -8.21 -25.44 15.34
N PRO A 484 -8.63 -26.71 15.17
CA PRO A 484 -9.34 -27.17 13.97
C PRO A 484 -10.67 -26.43 13.71
N GLU A 485 -11.35 -25.97 14.75
CA GLU A 485 -12.59 -25.20 14.64
C GLU A 485 -12.38 -23.80 14.05
N ILE A 486 -11.22 -23.20 14.31
CA ILE A 486 -10.83 -21.91 13.72
C ILE A 486 -10.49 -22.13 12.24
N VAL A 487 -9.75 -23.19 11.92
CA VAL A 487 -9.44 -23.59 10.54
C VAL A 487 -10.72 -23.77 9.73
N GLU A 488 -11.70 -24.52 10.23
CA GLU A 488 -12.97 -24.77 9.54
C GLU A 488 -13.76 -23.47 9.30
N LYS A 489 -13.83 -22.59 10.32
CA LYS A 489 -14.47 -21.28 10.19
C LYS A 489 -13.81 -20.43 9.11
N LEU A 490 -12.48 -20.32 9.13
CA LEU A 490 -11.74 -19.50 8.17
C LEU A 490 -11.82 -20.08 6.76
N GLU A 491 -11.78 -21.40 6.61
CA GLU A 491 -11.93 -22.04 5.31
C GLU A 491 -13.36 -21.85 4.74
N SER A 492 -14.39 -21.86 5.59
CA SER A 492 -15.76 -21.54 5.19
C SER A 492 -15.88 -20.11 4.65
N LEU A 493 -15.25 -19.13 5.32
CA LEU A 493 -15.17 -17.76 4.83
C LEU A 493 -14.43 -17.71 3.48
N MET A 494 -13.27 -18.35 3.37
CA MET A 494 -12.50 -18.41 2.11
C MET A 494 -13.32 -18.98 0.95
N ARG A 495 -14.13 -20.02 1.18
CA ARG A 495 -15.02 -20.59 0.15
C ARG A 495 -16.12 -19.61 -0.28
N ARG A 496 -16.66 -18.82 0.66
CA ARG A 496 -17.71 -17.85 0.37
C ARG A 496 -17.21 -16.65 -0.45
N GLU A 497 -16.01 -16.15 -0.13
CA GLU A 497 -15.43 -14.96 -0.79
C GLU A 497 -14.77 -15.27 -2.14
N HIS A 498 -14.61 -16.56 -2.48
CA HIS A 498 -14.04 -16.95 -3.76
C HIS A 498 -15.12 -17.02 -4.84
N VAL A 499 -14.96 -16.21 -5.89
CA VAL A 499 -15.74 -16.35 -7.13
C VAL A 499 -14.79 -16.82 -8.24
N PRO A 500 -15.10 -17.89 -9.00
CA PRO A 500 -14.25 -18.36 -10.08
C PRO A 500 -13.91 -17.28 -11.10
N SER A 501 -12.68 -17.31 -11.62
CA SER A 501 -12.22 -16.38 -12.66
C SER A 501 -11.86 -17.12 -13.94
N GLU A 502 -12.56 -16.83 -15.03
CA GLU A 502 -12.18 -17.34 -16.36
C GLU A 502 -10.79 -16.83 -16.78
N LEU A 503 -10.46 -15.59 -16.37
CA LEU A 503 -9.26 -14.89 -16.80
C LEU A 503 -8.01 -15.33 -16.02
N PHE A 504 -8.19 -15.66 -14.74
CA PHE A 504 -7.13 -16.00 -13.80
C PHE A 504 -7.52 -17.20 -12.93
N PRO A 505 -7.78 -18.37 -13.52
CA PRO A 505 -8.29 -19.51 -12.78
C PRO A 505 -7.32 -19.95 -11.69
N LEU A 506 -7.91 -20.34 -10.57
CA LEU A 506 -7.30 -21.04 -9.47
C LEU A 506 -7.99 -22.39 -9.35
N ALA A 507 -7.80 -23.25 -10.36
CA ALA A 507 -8.42 -24.57 -10.52
C ALA A 507 -8.64 -25.42 -9.24
N PRO A 508 -7.73 -25.43 -8.25
CA PRO A 508 -8.00 -25.99 -6.93
C PRO A 508 -9.30 -25.55 -6.21
N LEU A 509 -9.80 -24.34 -6.51
CA LEU A 509 -11.00 -23.73 -5.94
C LEU A 509 -12.16 -23.71 -6.93
N ASP A 510 -11.89 -23.53 -8.22
CA ASP A 510 -12.91 -23.31 -9.25
C ASP A 510 -13.77 -24.55 -9.57
N GLY A 511 -13.41 -25.73 -9.03
CA GLY A 511 -13.98 -27.01 -9.43
C GLY A 511 -13.38 -27.48 -10.76
N GLY A 512 -12.64 -28.58 -10.71
CA GLY A 512 -12.08 -29.22 -11.91
C GLY A 512 -13.10 -30.05 -12.67
#